data_AF-A0A816EPU4-F1
#
_entry.id   AF-A0A816EPU4-F1
#
_cell.length_a   1.000
_cell.length_b   1.000
_cell.length_c   1.000
_cell.angle_alpha   90.00
_cell.angle_beta   90.00
_cell.angle_gamma   90.00
#
_symmetry.space_group_name_H-M   'P 1'
#
loop_
_entity.id
_entity.type
_entity.pdbx_description
1 polymer ?
#
loop_
_entity_poly.entity_id
_entity_poly.type
_entity_poly.pdbx_seq_one_letter_code
_entity_poly.pdbx_strand_id
1 'polypeptide(L)'
;MSLEILANELLFDLFEYFSTVDLFHSFNSLNSRFDQLLIDYFQQKKSFDFRLIYKEDLNLIRRRYLSSFIDKITSISLSNDDTTPHAIDTFLSRLYPLHRFVNLQSITLYKICSTEKVLRLLNDLQHISQLNRLILKQCYIPYNPKTLVDVMDKIWQLPNLTHCCLDITSDDDCPLVLPTFISCSLKYLSIGGFRCDLDYLFHLYGHTPYIEYLSVNLYELCDEYPQLP
;
A
#
# COMPACT_ATOMS: atom_id res chain seq x y z
N MET A 1 -18.15 -13.08 -35.40
CA MET A 1 -16.74 -12.65 -35.26
C MET A 1 -16.11 -13.53 -34.19
N SER A 2 -14.96 -14.15 -34.43
CA SER A 2 -14.21 -14.82 -33.35
C SER A 2 -13.22 -13.81 -32.76
N LEU A 3 -13.30 -13.62 -31.45
CA LEU A 3 -12.37 -12.80 -30.66
C LEU A 3 -10.90 -13.25 -30.89
N GLU A 4 -10.72 -14.53 -31.22
CA GLU A 4 -9.44 -15.18 -31.50
C GLU A 4 -8.70 -14.66 -32.73
N ILE A 5 -9.37 -13.94 -33.64
CA ILE A 5 -8.73 -13.35 -34.83
C ILE A 5 -8.25 -11.91 -34.56
N LEU A 6 -8.70 -11.30 -33.44
CA LEU A 6 -8.32 -9.93 -33.11
C LEU A 6 -6.81 -9.84 -32.87
N ALA A 7 -6.17 -8.77 -33.36
CA ALA A 7 -4.75 -8.52 -33.14
C ALA A 7 -4.44 -8.36 -31.64
N ASN A 8 -3.22 -8.73 -31.23
CA ASN A 8 -2.82 -8.70 -29.81
C ASN A 8 -2.87 -7.28 -29.24
N GLU A 9 -2.49 -6.29 -30.05
CA GLU A 9 -2.47 -4.88 -29.69
C GLU A 9 -3.88 -4.40 -29.32
N LEU A 10 -4.88 -4.75 -30.13
CA LEU A 10 -6.28 -4.41 -29.85
C LEU A 10 -6.81 -5.10 -28.59
N LEU A 11 -6.33 -6.31 -28.28
CA LEU A 11 -6.68 -6.99 -27.03
C LEU A 11 -6.05 -6.29 -25.82
N PHE A 12 -4.80 -5.82 -25.93
CA PHE A 12 -4.17 -5.04 -24.87
C PHE A 12 -4.86 -3.69 -24.67
N ASP A 13 -5.29 -3.01 -25.75
CA ASP A 13 -6.10 -1.80 -25.65
C ASP A 13 -7.41 -2.05 -24.90
N LEU A 14 -8.05 -3.20 -25.13
CA LEU A 14 -9.23 -3.61 -24.36
C LEU A 14 -8.88 -3.88 -22.90
N PHE A 15 -7.74 -4.53 -22.63
CA PHE A 15 -7.33 -4.92 -21.28
C PHE A 15 -7.15 -3.73 -20.34
N GLU A 16 -6.82 -2.55 -20.86
CA GLU A 16 -6.72 -1.32 -20.08
C GLU A 16 -8.04 -0.90 -19.40
N TYR A 17 -9.19 -1.35 -19.93
CA TYR A 17 -10.50 -1.04 -19.37
C TYR A 17 -10.97 -2.05 -18.31
N PHE A 18 -10.23 -3.14 -18.11
CA PHE A 18 -10.60 -4.21 -17.20
C PHE A 18 -9.74 -4.19 -15.94
N SER A 19 -10.33 -4.61 -14.81
CA SER A 19 -9.53 -4.90 -13.62
C SER A 19 -8.72 -6.19 -13.82
N THR A 20 -7.69 -6.40 -12.99
CA THR A 20 -6.94 -7.67 -12.95
C THR A 20 -7.89 -8.87 -12.85
N VAL A 21 -8.93 -8.73 -12.02
CA VAL A 21 -9.93 -9.78 -11.76
C VAL A 21 -10.76 -10.06 -13.00
N ASP A 22 -11.28 -9.01 -13.65
CA ASP A 22 -12.08 -9.15 -14.87
C ASP A 22 -11.29 -9.82 -16.00
N LEU A 23 -10.00 -9.50 -16.12
CA LEU A 23 -9.11 -10.10 -17.11
C LEU A 23 -8.93 -11.60 -16.88
N PHE A 24 -8.67 -12.01 -15.65
CA PHE A 24 -8.55 -13.43 -15.35
C PHE A 24 -9.88 -14.15 -15.50
N HIS A 25 -11.02 -13.59 -15.06
CA HIS A 25 -12.32 -14.26 -15.28
C HIS A 25 -12.69 -14.39 -16.76
N SER A 26 -12.42 -13.35 -17.54
CA SER A 26 -12.89 -13.29 -18.93
C SER A 26 -11.99 -14.07 -19.89
N PHE A 27 -10.67 -14.12 -19.64
CA PHE A 27 -9.70 -14.61 -20.62
C PHE A 27 -8.89 -15.83 -20.17
N ASN A 28 -8.83 -16.15 -18.88
CA ASN A 28 -8.10 -17.31 -18.39
C ASN A 28 -8.69 -18.60 -18.97
N SER A 29 -7.82 -19.51 -19.39
CA SER A 29 -8.19 -20.87 -19.83
C SER A 29 -9.17 -20.91 -21.01
N LEU A 30 -9.37 -19.80 -21.74
CA LEU A 30 -10.07 -19.82 -23.02
C LEU A 30 -9.27 -20.61 -24.05
N ASN A 31 -7.99 -20.26 -24.20
CA ASN A 31 -6.99 -21.01 -24.97
C ASN A 31 -5.57 -20.55 -24.57
N SER A 32 -4.55 -21.24 -25.07
CA SER A 32 -3.14 -20.93 -24.76
C SER A 32 -2.70 -19.53 -25.21
N ARG A 33 -3.29 -19.00 -26.28
CA ARG A 33 -3.00 -17.64 -26.76
C ARG A 33 -3.45 -16.60 -25.75
N PHE A 34 -4.69 -16.69 -25.24
CA PHE A 34 -5.18 -15.74 -24.22
C PHE A 34 -4.44 -15.87 -22.89
N ASP A 35 -4.07 -17.10 -22.48
CA ASP A 35 -3.23 -17.30 -21.30
C ASP A 35 -1.87 -16.59 -21.43
N GLN A 36 -1.24 -16.68 -22.61
CA GLN A 36 0.02 -15.99 -22.89
C GLN A 36 -0.17 -14.46 -22.92
N LEU A 37 -1.25 -13.98 -23.52
CA LEU A 37 -1.57 -12.55 -23.55
C LEU A 37 -1.76 -11.97 -22.15
N LEU A 38 -2.41 -12.70 -21.24
CA LEU A 38 -2.52 -12.28 -19.85
C LEU A 38 -1.12 -12.15 -19.22
N ILE A 39 -0.24 -13.14 -19.40
CA ILE A 39 1.13 -13.07 -18.89
C ILE A 39 1.87 -11.85 -19.44
N ASP A 40 1.86 -11.66 -20.76
CA ASP A 40 2.57 -10.58 -21.43
C ASP A 40 2.06 -9.20 -20.98
N TYR A 41 0.73 -9.06 -20.89
CA TYR A 41 0.08 -7.85 -20.40
C TYR A 41 0.52 -7.51 -18.96
N PHE A 42 0.47 -8.50 -18.07
CA PHE A 42 0.81 -8.32 -16.66
C PHE A 42 2.31 -8.07 -16.45
N GLN A 43 3.17 -8.62 -17.30
CA GLN A 43 4.60 -8.27 -17.32
C GLN A 43 4.85 -6.81 -17.74
N GLN A 44 4.02 -6.26 -18.63
CA GLN A 44 4.13 -4.86 -19.08
C GLN A 44 3.53 -3.88 -18.07
N LYS A 45 2.40 -4.22 -17.44
CA LYS A 45 1.68 -3.35 -16.50
C LYS A 45 2.49 -3.03 -15.25
N LYS A 46 3.29 -3.99 -14.74
CA LYS A 46 4.17 -3.91 -13.54
C LYS A 46 3.50 -3.52 -12.21
N SER A 47 2.28 -3.00 -12.24
CA SER A 47 1.48 -2.62 -11.08
C SER A 47 0.25 -3.50 -10.96
N PHE A 48 0.01 -4.02 -9.76
CA PHE A 48 -1.08 -4.94 -9.49
C PHE A 48 -1.95 -4.43 -8.36
N ASP A 49 -3.24 -4.34 -8.65
CA ASP A 49 -4.26 -4.02 -7.66
C ASP A 49 -5.01 -5.29 -7.26
N PHE A 50 -4.82 -5.71 -6.02
CA PHE A 50 -5.47 -6.87 -5.41
C PHE A 50 -6.47 -6.44 -4.33
N ARG A 51 -6.98 -5.20 -4.37
CA ARG A 51 -7.92 -4.73 -3.34
C ARG A 51 -9.28 -5.41 -3.40
N LEU A 52 -9.74 -5.77 -4.59
CA LEU A 52 -11.07 -6.35 -4.83
C LEU A 52 -11.01 -7.80 -5.32
N ILE A 53 -9.88 -8.50 -5.08
CA ILE A 53 -9.70 -9.86 -5.58
C ILE A 53 -10.34 -10.89 -4.65
N TYR A 54 -11.19 -11.74 -5.19
CA TYR A 54 -11.73 -12.88 -4.46
C TYR A 54 -10.63 -13.91 -4.19
N LYS A 55 -10.84 -14.72 -3.14
CA LYS A 55 -9.85 -15.71 -2.69
C LYS A 55 -9.54 -16.75 -3.77
N GLU A 56 -10.55 -17.14 -4.55
CA GLU A 56 -10.47 -18.12 -5.63
C GLU A 56 -9.56 -17.60 -6.75
N ASP A 57 -9.76 -16.34 -7.15
CA ASP A 57 -8.97 -15.67 -8.18
C ASP A 57 -7.54 -15.44 -7.72
N LEU A 58 -7.37 -15.02 -6.46
CA LEU A 58 -6.05 -14.87 -5.86
C LEU A 58 -5.28 -16.18 -5.90
N ASN A 59 -5.94 -17.30 -5.59
CA ASN A 59 -5.32 -18.63 -5.64
C ASN A 59 -4.95 -19.05 -7.07
N LEU A 60 -5.80 -18.75 -8.05
CA LEU A 60 -5.55 -19.00 -9.46
C LEU A 60 -4.31 -18.22 -9.94
N ILE A 61 -4.30 -16.90 -9.75
CA ILE A 61 -3.18 -16.03 -10.13
C ILE A 61 -1.90 -16.52 -9.48
N ARG A 62 -1.95 -16.73 -8.17
CA ARG A 62 -0.80 -17.16 -7.36
C ARG A 62 -0.21 -18.50 -7.82
N ARG A 63 -1.05 -19.47 -8.19
CA ARG A 63 -0.57 -20.81 -8.57
C ARG A 63 -0.12 -20.89 -10.03
N ARG A 64 -0.79 -20.19 -10.93
CA ARG A 64 -0.60 -20.38 -12.38
C ARG A 64 0.23 -19.30 -13.05
N TYR A 65 0.18 -18.06 -12.54
CA TYR A 65 0.67 -16.91 -13.29
C TYR A 65 1.75 -16.11 -12.54
N LEU A 66 1.60 -15.93 -11.22
CA LEU A 66 2.43 -15.01 -10.44
C LEU A 66 3.93 -15.32 -10.55
N SER A 67 4.32 -16.59 -10.54
CA SER A 67 5.72 -17.00 -10.68
C SER A 67 6.38 -16.52 -11.98
N SER A 68 5.60 -16.27 -13.03
CA SER A 68 6.09 -15.91 -14.36
C SER A 68 6.41 -14.42 -14.51
N PHE A 69 6.03 -13.60 -13.52
CA PHE A 69 6.24 -12.15 -13.58
C PHE A 69 6.46 -11.47 -12.23
N ILE A 70 6.53 -12.22 -11.12
CA ILE A 70 6.68 -11.66 -9.78
C ILE A 70 7.88 -10.73 -9.63
N ASP A 71 8.98 -11.07 -10.29
CA ASP A 71 10.21 -10.28 -10.33
C ASP A 71 10.04 -8.97 -11.10
N LYS A 72 9.06 -8.86 -12.01
CA LYS A 72 8.79 -7.62 -12.77
C LYS A 72 7.83 -6.68 -12.05
N ILE A 73 7.21 -7.11 -10.95
CA ILE A 73 6.25 -6.31 -10.21
C ILE A 73 6.96 -5.19 -9.46
N THR A 74 6.60 -3.95 -9.76
CA THR A 74 7.13 -2.74 -9.12
C THR A 74 6.14 -2.10 -8.15
N SER A 75 4.84 -2.38 -8.29
CA SER A 75 3.81 -1.79 -7.44
C SER A 75 2.71 -2.79 -7.10
N ILE A 76 2.32 -2.83 -5.82
CA ILE A 76 1.23 -3.67 -5.35
C ILE A 76 0.28 -2.86 -4.47
N SER A 77 -1.02 -3.04 -4.67
CA SER A 77 -2.06 -2.59 -3.74
C SER A 77 -2.78 -3.78 -3.14
N LEU A 78 -2.83 -3.86 -1.81
CA LEU A 78 -3.51 -4.92 -1.07
C LEU A 78 -4.60 -4.33 -0.17
N SER A 79 -5.74 -5.01 -0.04
CA SER A 79 -6.82 -4.65 0.88
C SER A 79 -7.06 -5.77 1.87
N ASN A 80 -7.61 -5.40 3.01
CA ASN A 80 -7.99 -6.31 4.06
C ASN A 80 -9.36 -5.91 4.64
N ASP A 81 -10.26 -5.48 3.75
CA ASP A 81 -11.60 -5.01 4.09
C ASP A 81 -12.54 -6.14 4.58
N ASP A 82 -13.75 -5.73 4.96
CA ASP A 82 -14.78 -6.61 5.50
C ASP A 82 -15.15 -7.78 4.56
N THR A 83 -14.96 -7.61 3.25
CA THR A 83 -15.22 -8.66 2.26
C THR A 83 -14.06 -9.64 2.12
N THR A 84 -12.83 -9.18 2.36
CA THR A 84 -11.60 -10.00 2.26
C THR A 84 -10.64 -9.83 3.44
N PRO A 85 -11.04 -10.18 4.69
CA PRO A 85 -10.26 -9.89 5.90
C PRO A 85 -8.93 -10.64 6.00
N HIS A 86 -8.69 -11.64 5.14
CA HIS A 86 -7.46 -12.44 5.11
C HIS A 86 -6.76 -12.41 3.74
N ALA A 87 -7.12 -11.50 2.83
CA ALA A 87 -6.53 -11.44 1.50
C ALA A 87 -5.02 -11.21 1.55
N ILE A 88 -4.54 -10.27 2.36
CA ILE A 88 -3.10 -10.00 2.52
C ILE A 88 -2.38 -11.26 3.02
N ASP A 89 -2.90 -11.94 4.04
CA ASP A 89 -2.24 -13.14 4.59
C ASP A 89 -2.24 -14.30 3.59
N THR A 90 -3.31 -14.41 2.79
CA THR A 90 -3.42 -15.41 1.73
C THR A 90 -2.42 -15.11 0.61
N PHE A 91 -2.30 -13.84 0.22
CA PHE A 91 -1.36 -13.40 -0.80
C PHE A 91 0.09 -13.62 -0.36
N LEU A 92 0.44 -13.13 0.83
CA LEU A 92 1.79 -13.16 1.40
C LEU A 92 2.14 -14.44 2.16
N SER A 93 1.32 -15.49 2.05
CA SER A 93 1.61 -16.80 2.64
C SER A 93 2.95 -17.38 2.14
N ARG A 94 3.41 -18.49 2.74
CA ARG A 94 4.71 -19.16 2.49
C ARG A 94 5.16 -19.26 1.02
N LEU A 95 4.25 -19.30 0.05
CA LEU A 95 4.59 -19.40 -1.37
C LEU A 95 5.13 -18.08 -1.95
N TYR A 96 4.63 -16.94 -1.48
CA TYR A 96 4.94 -15.61 -2.04
C TYR A 96 5.12 -14.55 -0.95
N PRO A 97 6.10 -14.74 -0.05
CA PRO A 97 6.47 -13.70 0.90
C PRO A 97 6.99 -12.44 0.19
N LEU A 98 6.87 -11.29 0.85
CA LEU A 98 7.19 -9.97 0.29
C LEU A 98 8.61 -9.87 -0.31
N HIS A 99 9.59 -10.59 0.24
CA HIS A 99 10.97 -10.59 -0.28
C HIS A 99 11.11 -11.18 -1.70
N ARG A 100 10.11 -11.91 -2.22
CA ARG A 100 10.14 -12.41 -3.60
C ARG A 100 9.90 -11.32 -4.64
N PHE A 101 9.30 -10.20 -4.24
CA PHE A 101 9.06 -9.07 -5.12
C PHE A 101 10.31 -8.17 -5.15
N VAL A 102 11.37 -8.68 -5.76
CA VAL A 102 12.73 -8.09 -5.71
C VAL A 102 12.82 -6.67 -6.28
N ASN A 103 11.92 -6.34 -7.21
CA ASN A 103 11.84 -5.02 -7.84
C ASN A 103 10.68 -4.16 -7.30
N LEU A 104 10.08 -4.54 -6.16
CA LEU A 104 8.98 -3.78 -5.58
C LEU A 104 9.47 -2.41 -5.10
N GLN A 105 8.87 -1.37 -5.68
CA GLN A 105 9.16 0.02 -5.38
C GLN A 105 8.05 0.68 -4.58
N SER A 106 6.81 0.25 -4.79
CA SER A 106 5.62 0.86 -4.21
C SER A 106 4.71 -0.18 -3.60
N ILE A 107 4.28 0.04 -2.36
CA ILE A 107 3.22 -0.74 -1.74
C ILE A 107 2.13 0.17 -1.20
N THR A 108 0.89 -0.20 -1.49
CA THR A 108 -0.30 0.43 -0.90
C THR A 108 -1.09 -0.59 -0.11
N LEU A 109 -1.36 -0.28 1.14
CA LEU A 109 -2.11 -1.10 2.08
C LEU A 109 -3.41 -0.39 2.44
N TYR A 110 -4.54 -1.03 2.13
CA TYR A 110 -5.88 -0.50 2.37
C TYR A 110 -6.56 -1.21 3.53
N LYS A 111 -7.26 -0.43 4.37
CA LYS A 111 -8.21 -0.95 5.37
C LYS A 111 -7.62 -2.04 6.26
N ILE A 112 -6.39 -1.85 6.73
CA ILE A 112 -5.79 -2.74 7.72
C ILE A 112 -6.20 -2.26 9.11
N CYS A 113 -7.02 -3.06 9.80
CA CYS A 113 -7.53 -2.77 11.14
C CYS A 113 -6.78 -3.54 12.26
N SER A 114 -5.51 -3.91 12.02
CA SER A 114 -4.69 -4.69 12.96
C SER A 114 -3.28 -4.13 13.02
N THR A 115 -2.92 -3.57 14.17
CA THR A 115 -1.61 -2.97 14.39
C THR A 115 -0.47 -3.99 14.31
N GLU A 116 -0.68 -5.19 14.85
CA GLU A 116 0.28 -6.29 14.76
C GLU A 116 0.57 -6.65 13.29
N LYS A 117 -0.47 -6.65 12.45
CA LYS A 117 -0.32 -6.92 11.02
C LYS A 117 0.43 -5.82 10.31
N VAL A 118 0.14 -4.55 10.61
CA VAL A 118 0.91 -3.40 10.08
C VAL A 118 2.38 -3.53 10.46
N LEU A 119 2.69 -3.76 11.74
CA LEU A 119 4.07 -3.93 12.21
C LEU A 119 4.79 -5.10 11.55
N ARG A 120 4.11 -6.25 11.40
CA ARG A 120 4.67 -7.42 10.69
C ARG A 120 5.02 -7.08 9.24
N LEU A 121 4.10 -6.42 8.52
CA LEU A 121 4.33 -6.00 7.14
C LEU A 121 5.47 -4.99 7.05
N LEU A 122 5.53 -4.00 7.93
CA LEU A 122 6.62 -3.03 7.97
C LEU A 122 7.98 -3.69 8.20
N ASN A 123 8.06 -4.70 9.07
CA ASN A 123 9.28 -5.49 9.25
C ASN A 123 9.69 -6.21 7.96
N ASP A 124 8.74 -6.84 7.25
CA ASP A 124 9.04 -7.50 5.97
C ASP A 124 9.53 -6.50 4.90
N LEU A 125 8.98 -5.29 4.91
CA LEU A 125 9.35 -4.21 3.98
C LEU A 125 10.78 -3.68 4.18
N GLN A 126 11.36 -3.82 5.38
CA GLN A 126 12.75 -3.41 5.64
C GLN A 126 13.77 -4.16 4.76
N HIS A 127 13.39 -5.35 4.27
CA HIS A 127 14.25 -6.18 3.43
C HIS A 127 14.10 -5.89 1.93
N ILE A 128 13.19 -5.01 1.53
CA ILE A 128 12.95 -4.68 0.13
C ILE A 128 13.78 -3.46 -0.26
N SER A 129 14.93 -3.71 -0.87
CA SER A 129 15.91 -2.66 -1.19
C SER A 129 15.40 -1.60 -2.17
N GLN A 130 14.45 -1.94 -3.05
CA GLN A 130 13.91 -1.00 -4.04
C GLN A 130 12.72 -0.19 -3.53
N LEU A 131 12.20 -0.50 -2.33
CA LEU A 131 11.00 0.13 -1.81
C LEU A 131 11.26 1.61 -1.50
N ASN A 132 10.56 2.48 -2.23
CA ASN A 132 10.68 3.92 -2.10
C ASN A 132 9.33 4.61 -1.85
N ARG A 133 8.22 3.89 -1.96
CA ARG A 133 6.87 4.41 -1.73
C ARG A 133 6.04 3.48 -0.84
N LEU A 134 5.51 4.04 0.24
CA LEU A 134 4.58 3.38 1.16
C LEU A 134 3.32 4.23 1.29
N ILE A 135 2.17 3.60 1.13
CA ILE A 135 0.87 4.25 1.32
C ILE A 135 0.02 3.36 2.24
N LEU A 136 -0.32 3.87 3.42
CA LEU A 136 -1.34 3.30 4.30
C LEU A 136 -2.62 4.11 4.09
N LYS A 137 -3.70 3.47 3.66
CA LYS A 137 -4.94 4.17 3.31
C LYS A 137 -6.14 3.58 4.02
N GLN A 138 -6.90 4.44 4.71
CA GLN A 138 -8.04 4.05 5.52
C GLN A 138 -7.70 2.93 6.51
N CYS A 139 -6.46 2.91 7.02
CA CYS A 139 -6.06 1.92 8.01
C CYS A 139 -6.57 2.36 9.39
N TYR A 140 -6.89 1.40 10.25
CA TYR A 140 -7.32 1.68 11.61
C TYR A 140 -6.30 1.14 12.60
N ILE A 141 -5.77 2.03 13.45
CA ILE A 141 -4.85 1.69 14.52
C ILE A 141 -5.45 2.23 15.82
N PRO A 142 -5.92 1.38 16.75
CA PRO A 142 -6.41 1.81 18.06
C PRO A 142 -5.38 2.70 18.75
N TYR A 143 -5.83 3.76 19.42
CA TYR A 143 -4.89 4.73 19.96
C TYR A 143 -4.11 4.13 21.11
N ASN A 144 -2.82 3.96 20.88
CA ASN A 144 -1.85 3.67 21.90
C ASN A 144 -0.56 4.41 21.53
N PRO A 145 -0.13 5.41 22.31
CA PRO A 145 1.04 6.22 21.98
C PRO A 145 2.29 5.37 21.71
N LYS A 146 2.51 4.33 22.50
CA LYS A 146 3.69 3.45 22.33
C LYS A 146 3.60 2.70 21.01
N THR A 147 2.47 2.08 20.72
CA THR A 147 2.29 1.31 19.50
C THR A 147 2.31 2.18 18.24
N LEU A 148 1.77 3.39 18.31
CA LEU A 148 1.85 4.35 17.20
C LEU A 148 3.29 4.81 16.98
N VAL A 149 4.05 5.10 18.04
CA VAL A 149 5.48 5.42 17.92
C VAL A 149 6.23 4.24 17.29
N ASP A 150 5.95 3.00 17.70
CA ASP A 150 6.58 1.83 17.09
C ASP A 150 6.27 1.72 15.58
N VAL A 151 5.03 1.99 15.17
CA VAL A 151 4.64 2.01 13.75
C VAL A 151 5.38 3.11 13.00
N MET A 152 5.40 4.32 13.54
CA MET A 152 6.09 5.48 12.95
C MET A 152 7.59 5.23 12.83
N ASP A 153 8.23 4.70 13.87
CA ASP A 153 9.66 4.36 13.88
C ASP A 153 9.99 3.33 12.81
N LYS A 154 9.16 2.30 12.66
CA LYS A 154 9.35 1.29 11.62
C LYS A 154 9.25 1.87 10.22
N ILE A 155 8.37 2.83 10.00
CA ILE A 155 8.25 3.56 8.73
C ILE A 155 9.47 4.45 8.49
N TRP A 156 9.91 5.20 9.50
CA TRP A 156 11.04 6.14 9.42
C TRP A 156 12.37 5.43 9.20
N GLN A 157 12.51 4.19 9.68
CA GLN A 157 13.67 3.34 9.47
C GLN A 157 13.76 2.72 8.07
N LEU A 158 12.74 2.85 7.21
CA LEU A 158 12.79 2.29 5.86
C LEU A 158 13.86 3.02 5.03
N PRO A 159 14.94 2.34 4.60
CA PRO A 159 16.17 3.02 4.19
C PRO A 159 16.00 3.90 2.94
N ASN A 160 15.21 3.43 1.98
CA ASN A 160 15.04 4.08 0.68
C ASN A 160 13.66 4.76 0.51
N LEU A 161 12.90 4.87 1.60
CA LEU A 161 11.55 5.43 1.56
C LEU A 161 11.59 6.93 1.28
N THR A 162 11.15 7.33 0.09
CA THR A 162 11.10 8.74 -0.32
C THR A 162 9.70 9.31 -0.26
N HIS A 163 8.67 8.48 -0.46
CA HIS A 163 7.27 8.87 -0.48
C HIS A 163 6.47 8.07 0.54
N CYS A 164 5.87 8.77 1.49
CA CYS A 164 5.04 8.17 2.53
C CYS A 164 3.68 8.88 2.59
N CYS A 165 2.60 8.10 2.59
CA CYS A 165 1.26 8.61 2.83
C CYS A 165 0.60 7.76 3.91
N LEU A 166 0.21 8.40 5.00
CA LEU A 166 -0.40 7.81 6.18
C LEU A 166 -1.80 8.40 6.32
N ASP A 167 -2.79 7.66 5.87
CA ASP A 167 -4.20 7.91 6.14
C ASP A 167 -4.66 6.81 7.12
N ILE A 168 -4.42 7.11 8.39
CA ILE A 168 -4.65 6.19 9.52
C ILE A 168 -5.68 6.84 10.42
N THR A 169 -6.81 6.17 10.61
CA THR A 169 -7.81 6.55 11.60
C THR A 169 -7.50 5.87 12.94
N SER A 170 -7.85 6.56 14.02
CA SER A 170 -7.78 6.06 15.38
C SER A 170 -9.11 6.34 16.09
N ASP A 171 -9.18 6.05 17.38
CA ASP A 171 -10.27 6.55 18.24
C ASP A 171 -10.31 8.09 18.19
N ASP A 172 -11.46 8.71 18.51
CA ASP A 172 -11.68 10.15 18.27
C ASP A 172 -10.58 11.07 18.88
N ASP A 173 -10.19 12.11 18.11
CA ASP A 173 -9.29 13.22 18.50
C ASP A 173 -7.88 12.85 19.00
N CYS A 174 -7.27 11.82 18.41
CA CYS A 174 -5.93 11.39 18.80
C CYS A 174 -4.80 12.33 18.30
N PRO A 175 -3.88 12.76 19.19
CA PRO A 175 -2.72 13.56 18.79
C PRO A 175 -1.74 12.74 17.96
N LEU A 176 -1.08 13.41 17.03
CA LEU A 176 0.04 12.85 16.29
C LEU A 176 1.18 12.51 17.25
N VAL A 177 1.75 11.31 17.11
CA VAL A 177 2.97 10.93 17.83
C VAL A 177 4.19 11.17 16.95
N LEU A 178 5.29 11.59 17.59
CA LEU A 178 6.56 11.79 16.90
C LEU A 178 7.34 10.47 16.85
N PRO A 179 7.96 10.14 15.71
CA PRO A 179 8.95 9.08 15.66
C PRO A 179 10.16 9.44 16.53
N THR A 180 10.83 8.43 17.07
CA THR A 180 12.13 8.58 17.73
C THR A 180 13.29 8.57 16.74
N PHE A 181 13.10 7.98 15.55
CA PHE A 181 14.11 7.92 14.50
C PHE A 181 14.05 9.12 13.56
N ILE A 182 15.20 9.47 12.98
CA ILE A 182 15.30 10.47 11.92
C ILE A 182 15.32 9.73 10.58
N SER A 183 14.42 10.10 9.67
CA SER A 183 14.45 9.58 8.30
C SER A 183 15.34 10.46 7.43
N CYS A 184 16.39 9.86 6.86
CA CYS A 184 17.32 10.55 5.97
C CYS A 184 16.93 10.45 4.48
N SER A 185 15.80 9.81 4.15
CA SER A 185 15.39 9.54 2.76
C SER A 185 14.02 10.10 2.41
N LEU A 186 13.16 10.35 3.40
CA LEU A 186 11.82 10.90 3.18
C LEU A 186 11.86 12.30 2.56
N LYS A 187 11.17 12.45 1.43
CA LYS A 187 11.01 13.70 0.68
C LYS A 187 9.55 14.15 0.61
N TYR A 188 8.62 13.20 0.55
CA TYR A 188 7.18 13.45 0.43
C TYR A 188 6.47 12.74 1.57
N LEU A 189 5.77 13.50 2.40
CA LEU A 189 5.05 12.99 3.56
C LEU A 189 3.63 13.57 3.58
N SER A 190 2.65 12.68 3.63
CA SER A 190 1.25 13.03 3.88
C SER A 190 0.78 12.30 5.13
N ILE A 191 0.24 13.01 6.11
CA ILE A 191 -0.31 12.43 7.35
C ILE A 191 -1.74 12.95 7.52
N GLY A 192 -2.69 12.03 7.58
CA GLY A 192 -4.11 12.27 7.83
C GLY A 192 -4.62 11.38 8.95
N GLY A 193 -5.71 11.82 9.59
CA GLY A 193 -6.37 11.09 10.67
C GLY A 193 -5.79 11.32 12.07
N PHE A 194 -4.86 12.27 12.22
CA PHE A 194 -4.32 12.69 13.52
C PHE A 194 -4.49 14.20 13.73
N ARG A 195 -4.63 14.59 15.00
CA ARG A 195 -4.56 15.98 15.43
C ARG A 195 -3.10 16.43 15.47
N CYS A 196 -2.76 17.47 14.73
CA CYS A 196 -1.41 18.02 14.68
C CYS A 196 -1.43 19.52 15.00
N ASP A 197 -0.60 19.95 15.94
CA ASP A 197 -0.33 21.36 16.22
C ASP A 197 1.01 21.81 15.60
N LEU A 198 1.30 23.11 15.70
CA LEU A 198 2.50 23.71 15.12
C LEU A 198 3.81 23.25 15.79
N ASP A 199 3.77 22.96 17.09
CA ASP A 199 4.96 22.49 17.83
C ASP A 199 5.34 21.08 17.34
N TYR A 200 4.35 20.22 17.13
CA TYR A 200 4.56 18.90 16.50
C TYR A 200 5.14 19.02 15.09
N LEU A 201 4.69 19.98 14.28
CA LEU A 201 5.29 20.19 12.97
C LEU A 201 6.77 20.57 13.06
N PHE A 202 7.13 21.47 13.96
CA PHE A 202 8.52 21.86 14.16
C PHE A 202 9.39 20.66 14.52
N HIS A 203 8.91 19.80 15.43
CA HIS A 203 9.60 18.57 15.79
C HIS A 203 9.66 17.57 14.61
N LEU A 204 8.57 17.41 13.85
CA LEU A 204 8.52 16.52 12.70
C LEU A 204 9.59 16.88 11.66
N TYR A 205 9.80 18.18 11.39
CA TYR A 205 10.89 18.63 10.51
C TYR A 205 12.28 18.20 11.01
N GLY A 206 12.51 18.18 12.32
CA GLY A 206 13.74 17.65 12.92
C GLY A 206 13.96 16.15 12.65
N HIS A 207 12.86 15.40 12.51
CA HIS A 207 12.88 13.96 12.20
C HIS A 207 12.79 13.64 10.71
N THR A 208 12.55 14.63 9.84
CA THR A 208 12.55 14.48 8.37
C THR A 208 13.28 15.66 7.71
N PRO A 209 14.62 15.76 7.87
CA PRO A 209 15.39 16.93 7.43
C PRO A 209 15.42 17.16 5.91
N TYR A 210 15.09 16.15 5.10
CA TYR A 210 15.08 16.23 3.63
C TYR A 210 13.68 16.35 3.03
N ILE A 211 12.68 16.70 3.84
CA ILE A 211 11.31 16.83 3.37
C ILE A 211 11.20 18.00 2.36
N GLU A 212 10.62 17.70 1.20
CA GLU A 212 10.34 18.63 0.11
C GLU A 212 8.84 18.97 0.06
N TYR A 213 7.99 18.03 0.46
CA TYR A 213 6.53 18.18 0.49
C TYR A 213 5.96 17.57 1.77
N LEU A 214 5.17 18.37 2.49
CA LEU A 214 4.46 17.97 3.69
C LEU A 214 2.98 18.32 3.57
N SER A 215 2.11 17.33 3.78
CA SER A 215 0.66 17.50 3.86
C SER A 215 0.15 16.94 5.18
N VAL A 216 -0.42 17.80 6.01
CA VAL A 216 -0.91 17.48 7.35
C VAL A 216 -2.19 18.26 7.62
N ASN A 217 -3.14 17.66 8.33
CA ASN A 217 -4.32 18.37 8.78
C ASN A 217 -4.00 19.04 10.11
N LEU A 218 -3.91 20.38 10.09
CA LEU A 218 -3.76 21.17 11.30
C LEU A 218 -5.12 21.27 12.00
N TYR A 219 -5.13 20.96 13.29
CA TYR A 219 -6.26 21.24 14.16
C TYR A 219 -5.91 22.49 14.96
N GLU A 220 -6.51 23.62 14.58
CA GLU A 220 -6.54 24.77 15.47
C GLU A 220 -7.48 24.43 16.63
N LEU A 221 -6.94 24.40 17.84
CA LEU A 221 -7.75 24.65 19.03
C LEU A 221 -8.27 26.08 18.85
N CYS A 222 -9.45 26.24 18.25
CA CYS A 222 -10.21 27.44 18.50
C CYS A 222 -10.51 27.40 19.99
N ASP A 223 -9.76 28.19 20.76
CA ASP A 223 -10.02 28.45 22.16
C ASP A 223 -11.53 28.60 22.34
N GLU A 224 -12.11 27.80 23.24
CA GLU A 224 -13.41 28.10 23.78
C GLU A 224 -13.34 29.56 24.26
N TYR A 225 -14.00 30.46 23.52
CA TYR A 225 -14.14 31.85 23.94
C TYR A 225 -14.57 31.80 25.41
N PRO A 226 -13.81 32.41 26.35
CA PRO A 226 -14.26 32.46 27.72
C PRO A 226 -15.62 33.14 27.69
N GLN A 227 -16.66 32.42 28.14
CA GLN A 227 -17.95 33.03 28.39
C GLN A 227 -17.70 34.13 29.43
N LEU A 228 -17.62 35.37 28.94
CA LEU A 228 -17.65 36.57 29.75
C LEU A 228 -19.02 36.62 30.45
N PRO A 229 -19.06 37.14 31.68
CA PRO A 229 -19.92 36.70 32.78
C PRO A 229 -21.42 36.83 32.57
#